data_AF-A0A2D0ANW7-F1
#
_entry.id   AF-A0A2D0ANW7-F1
#
_cell.length_a   1.000
_cell.length_b   1.000
_cell.length_c   1.000
_cell.angle_alpha   90.00
_cell.angle_beta   90.00
_cell.angle_gamma   90.00
#
_symmetry.space_group_name_H-M   'P 1'
#
loop_
_entity.id
_entity.type
_entity.pdbx_description
1 polymer ?
#
loop_
_entity_poly.entity_id
_entity_poly.type
_entity_poly.pdbx_seq_one_letter_code
_entity_poly.pdbx_strand_id
1 'polypeptide(L)'
;MLTIAAAATEIRILPAMPLPDSFYWTTRSASWPSDPLTVIACQGIWVVSMTQRVDDGIWMAHLDRHRNGPGGPSRRCSSYDQGRAGAELWVTRHQARLREDVAKITAWREAVRANRLAKANTEPPFGWMG
;
A
#
# COMPACT_ATOMS: atom_id res chain seq x y z
N MET A 1 35.01 -27.32 -13.09
CA MET A 1 33.61 -27.19 -13.54
C MET A 1 32.75 -26.90 -12.33
N LEU A 2 32.27 -25.67 -12.20
CA LEU A 2 31.19 -25.30 -11.29
C LEU A 2 30.03 -24.87 -12.18
N THR A 3 28.89 -25.52 -12.00
CA THR A 3 27.70 -25.45 -12.84
C THR A 3 27.03 -24.08 -12.70
N ILE A 4 26.77 -23.42 -13.83
CA ILE A 4 26.16 -22.08 -13.96
C ILE A 4 24.75 -22.00 -13.30
N ALA A 5 24.14 -23.13 -12.94
CA ALA A 5 22.81 -23.22 -12.34
C ALA A 5 22.69 -22.70 -10.89
N ALA A 6 23.80 -22.55 -10.14
CA ALA A 6 23.74 -22.10 -8.75
C ALA A 6 23.64 -20.56 -8.59
N ALA A 7 24.11 -19.78 -9.56
CA ALA A 7 24.15 -18.32 -9.47
C ALA A 7 22.79 -17.65 -9.78
N ALA A 8 21.87 -18.35 -10.46
CA ALA A 8 20.57 -17.77 -10.87
C ALA A 8 19.55 -17.68 -9.72
N THR A 9 19.80 -18.35 -8.59
CA THR A 9 18.87 -18.37 -7.44
C THR A 9 19.17 -17.27 -6.43
N GLU A 10 20.40 -16.75 -6.38
CA GLU A 10 20.79 -15.65 -5.47
C GLU A 10 20.42 -14.24 -5.99
N ILE A 11 20.03 -14.09 -7.26
CA ILE A 11 19.55 -12.79 -7.81
C ILE A 11 18.16 -12.42 -7.25
N ARG A 12 17.45 -13.33 -6.56
CA ARG A 12 16.04 -13.15 -6.19
C ARG A 12 15.75 -12.53 -4.84
N ILE A 13 16.78 -12.14 -4.08
CA ILE A 13 16.59 -11.40 -2.82
C ILE A 13 17.24 -10.05 -3.00
N LEU A 14 16.54 -9.14 -3.70
CA LEU A 14 16.87 -7.73 -3.58
C LEU A 14 16.80 -7.38 -2.08
N PRO A 15 17.81 -6.72 -1.50
CA PRO A 15 17.70 -6.23 -0.13
C PRO A 15 16.41 -5.39 -0.05
N ALA A 16 15.64 -5.55 1.03
CA ALA A 16 14.44 -4.77 1.27
C ALA A 16 14.82 -3.29 1.08
N MET A 17 14.32 -2.67 0.02
CA MET A 17 14.63 -1.27 -0.23
C MET A 17 13.88 -0.49 0.84
N PRO A 18 14.57 0.36 1.63
CA PRO A 18 13.88 1.17 2.61
C PRO A 18 12.79 1.96 1.88
N LEU A 19 11.59 1.96 2.45
CA LEU A 19 10.48 2.73 1.88
C LEU A 19 10.92 4.19 1.70
N PRO A 20 10.50 4.86 0.62
CA PRO A 20 10.78 6.27 0.45
C PRO A 20 10.27 7.08 1.64
N ASP A 21 10.89 8.23 1.90
CA ASP A 21 10.46 9.15 2.95
C ASP A 21 8.95 9.40 2.90
N SER A 22 8.35 9.56 4.09
CA SER A 22 6.90 9.67 4.36
C SER A 22 6.06 8.39 4.22
N PHE A 23 6.61 7.31 3.66
CA PHE A 23 5.95 6.00 3.60
C PHE A 23 6.43 5.09 4.72
N TYR A 24 5.52 4.35 5.33
CA TYR A 24 5.85 3.42 6.40
C TYR A 24 4.91 2.21 6.41
N TRP A 25 5.43 1.09 6.90
CA TRP A 25 4.65 -0.09 7.19
C TRP A 25 3.88 0.06 8.50
N THR A 26 2.63 -0.38 8.52
CA THR A 26 1.76 -0.40 9.71
C THR A 26 0.85 -1.63 9.70
N THR A 27 0.25 -1.94 10.85
CA THR A 27 -0.81 -2.93 10.94
C THR A 27 -2.09 -2.41 10.29
N ARG A 28 -2.99 -3.32 9.91
CA ARG A 28 -4.33 -2.98 9.41
C ARG A 28 -5.26 -2.35 10.46
N SER A 29 -4.89 -2.43 11.74
CA SER A 29 -5.69 -1.87 12.82
C SER A 29 -4.82 -1.60 14.04
N ALA A 30 -4.97 -0.41 14.62
CA ALA A 30 -4.28 -0.02 15.84
C ALA A 30 -4.67 -0.90 17.05
N SER A 31 -5.82 -1.57 17.01
CA SER A 31 -6.27 -2.48 18.06
C SER A 31 -5.48 -3.79 18.12
N TRP A 32 -4.70 -4.11 17.08
CA TRP A 32 -3.94 -5.35 16.96
C TRP A 32 -2.49 -5.04 16.63
N PRO A 33 -1.70 -4.51 17.59
CA PRO A 33 -0.33 -4.05 17.34
C PRO A 33 0.66 -5.20 17.06
N SER A 34 0.31 -6.42 17.45
CA SER A 34 1.10 -7.63 17.18
C SER A 34 0.79 -8.29 15.83
N ASP A 35 -0.23 -7.80 15.10
CA ASP A 35 -0.53 -8.32 13.76
C ASP A 35 0.63 -8.04 12.79
N PRO A 36 0.81 -8.89 11.76
CA PRO A 36 1.76 -8.61 10.69
C PRO A 36 1.52 -7.24 10.05
N LEU A 37 2.64 -6.55 9.76
CA LEU A 37 2.62 -5.28 9.04
C LEU A 37 2.18 -5.50 7.60
N THR A 38 0.92 -5.17 7.33
CA THR A 38 0.23 -5.50 6.09
C THR A 38 -0.18 -4.27 5.31
N VAL A 39 0.09 -3.07 5.81
CA VAL A 39 -0.32 -1.82 5.18
C VAL A 39 0.89 -0.93 4.97
N ILE A 40 1.03 -0.35 3.78
CA ILE A 40 1.89 0.80 3.57
C ILE A 40 1.01 2.05 3.59
N ALA A 41 1.36 2.98 4.47
CA ALA A 41 0.67 4.25 4.61
C ALA A 41 1.60 5.42 4.34
N CYS A 42 1.01 6.54 3.90
CA CYS A 42 1.65 7.85 3.81
C CYS A 42 0.72 8.87 4.47
N GLN A 43 1.20 9.56 5.52
CA GLN A 43 0.37 10.47 6.34
C GLN A 43 -0.95 9.83 6.84
N GLY A 44 -0.90 8.56 7.23
CA GLY A 44 -2.08 7.80 7.66
C GLY A 44 -3.04 7.37 6.53
N ILE A 45 -2.76 7.71 5.28
CA ILE A 45 -3.51 7.26 4.10
C ILE A 45 -2.93 5.95 3.60
N TRP A 46 -3.77 4.91 3.48
CA TRP A 46 -3.35 3.59 3.03
C TRP A 46 -3.19 3.57 1.51
N VAL A 47 -1.96 3.36 1.03
CA VAL A 47 -1.67 3.28 -0.41
C VAL A 47 -1.54 1.84 -0.90
N VAL A 48 -1.09 0.93 -0.03
CA VAL A 48 -1.08 -0.51 -0.25
C VAL A 48 -1.66 -1.22 0.96
N SER A 49 -2.42 -2.28 0.74
CA SER A 49 -2.88 -3.20 1.78
C SER A 49 -2.66 -4.63 1.32
N MET A 50 -2.12 -5.47 2.20
CA MET A 50 -1.88 -6.88 1.95
C MET A 50 -2.88 -7.71 2.76
N THR A 51 -3.46 -8.72 2.14
CA THR A 51 -4.38 -9.65 2.79
C THR A 51 -4.03 -11.06 2.42
N GLN A 52 -4.06 -11.97 3.40
CA GLN A 52 -4.08 -13.39 3.11
C GLN A 52 -5.52 -13.83 2.91
N ARG A 53 -5.80 -14.53 1.82
CA ARG A 53 -7.09 -15.18 1.62
C ARG A 53 -7.25 -16.34 2.59
N VAL A 54 -8.47 -16.50 3.11
CA VAL A 54 -8.78 -17.52 4.13
C VAL A 54 -8.89 -18.92 3.51
N ASP A 55 -9.33 -19.02 2.25
CA ASP A 55 -9.60 -20.28 1.58
C ASP A 55 -8.34 -21.02 1.13
N ASP A 56 -7.42 -20.32 0.47
CA ASP A 56 -6.22 -20.92 -0.15
C ASP A 56 -4.90 -20.40 0.43
N GLY A 57 -4.95 -19.53 1.45
CA GLY A 57 -3.78 -18.96 2.09
C GLY A 57 -2.94 -18.04 1.19
N ILE A 58 -3.45 -17.68 0.01
CA ILE A 58 -2.73 -16.83 -0.95
C ILE A 58 -2.65 -15.40 -0.41
N TRP A 59 -1.45 -14.84 -0.48
CA TRP A 59 -1.24 -13.42 -0.22
C TRP A 59 -1.63 -12.58 -1.43
N MET A 60 -2.36 -11.50 -1.18
CA MET A 60 -2.78 -10.52 -2.17
C MET A 60 -2.29 -9.14 -1.75
N ALA A 61 -1.64 -8.41 -2.66
CA ALA A 61 -1.32 -7.01 -2.50
C ALA A 61 -2.35 -6.15 -3.26
N HIS A 62 -3.11 -5.34 -2.54
CA HIS A 62 -4.07 -4.38 -3.06
C HIS A 62 -3.39 -3.03 -3.22
N LEU A 63 -3.23 -2.60 -4.47
CA LEU A 63 -2.53 -1.39 -4.85
C LEU A 63 -3.52 -0.24 -4.99
N ASP A 64 -3.02 0.99 -4.87
CA ASP A 64 -3.84 2.19 -5.00
C ASP A 64 -5.09 2.15 -4.09
N ARG A 65 -4.89 1.67 -2.87
CA ARG A 65 -5.98 1.42 -1.93
C ARG A 65 -6.76 2.70 -1.59
N HIS A 66 -6.05 3.84 -1.59
CA HIS A 66 -6.59 5.18 -1.41
C HIS A 66 -7.43 5.65 -2.60
N ARG A 67 -7.16 5.17 -3.81
CA ARG A 67 -7.85 5.63 -5.02
C ARG A 67 -9.08 4.80 -5.36
N ASN A 68 -9.03 3.50 -5.07
CA ASN A 68 -10.03 2.55 -5.58
C ASN A 68 -10.90 1.88 -4.51
N GLY A 69 -10.66 2.18 -3.24
CA GLY A 69 -11.41 1.51 -2.19
C GLY A 69 -11.10 0.01 -2.13
N PRO A 70 -12.03 -0.82 -1.59
CA PRO A 70 -11.84 -2.26 -1.47
C PRO A 70 -11.72 -3.02 -2.81
N GLY A 71 -12.15 -2.43 -3.93
CA GLY A 71 -12.22 -3.08 -5.25
C GLY A 71 -11.07 -2.74 -6.20
N GLY A 72 -9.97 -2.21 -5.69
CA GLY A 72 -8.84 -1.75 -6.51
C GLY A 72 -8.01 -2.84 -7.18
N PRO A 73 -7.04 -2.45 -8.03
CA PRO A 73 -6.08 -3.37 -8.62
C PRO A 73 -5.37 -4.18 -7.55
N SER A 74 -5.37 -5.51 -7.71
CA SER A 74 -4.67 -6.41 -6.81
C SER A 74 -3.66 -7.27 -7.56
N ARG A 75 -2.69 -7.80 -6.82
CA ARG A 75 -1.65 -8.70 -7.32
C ARG A 75 -1.53 -9.89 -6.39
N ARG A 76 -1.53 -11.09 -6.97
CA ARG A 76 -1.21 -12.33 -6.26
C ARG A 76 0.27 -12.35 -5.90
N CYS A 77 0.57 -12.71 -4.66
CA CYS A 77 1.92 -12.86 -4.13
C CYS A 77 2.21 -14.35 -3.89
N SER A 78 3.47 -14.75 -4.04
CA SER A 78 3.92 -16.11 -3.73
C SER A 78 4.08 -16.35 -2.23
N SER A 79 4.39 -15.31 -1.47
CA SER A 79 4.45 -15.32 -0.01
C SER A 79 4.22 -13.90 0.55
N TYR A 80 4.10 -13.80 1.87
CA TYR A 80 4.07 -12.51 2.56
C TYR A 80 5.33 -11.67 2.28
N ASP A 81 6.52 -12.25 2.44
CA ASP A 81 7.79 -11.52 2.25
C ASP A 81 7.97 -11.06 0.80
N GLN A 82 7.61 -11.90 -0.17
CA GLN A 82 7.65 -11.53 -1.59
C GLN A 82 6.63 -10.44 -1.92
N GLY A 83 5.44 -10.50 -1.30
CA GLY A 83 4.45 -9.44 -1.41
C GLY A 83 4.94 -8.12 -0.83
N ARG A 84 5.63 -8.14 0.30
CA ARG A 84 6.23 -6.94 0.92
C ARG A 84 7.30 -6.31 0.03
N ALA A 85 8.26 -7.11 -0.44
CA ALA A 85 9.31 -6.62 -1.34
C ALA A 85 8.72 -6.04 -2.63
N GLY A 86 7.71 -6.70 -3.21
CA GLY A 86 6.99 -6.19 -4.38
C GLY A 86 6.24 -4.89 -4.11
N ALA A 87 5.61 -4.75 -2.95
CA ALA A 87 4.91 -3.54 -2.52
C ALA A 87 5.88 -2.37 -2.31
N GLU A 88 7.02 -2.60 -1.66
CA GLU A 88 8.08 -1.60 -1.46
C GLU A 88 8.63 -1.10 -2.81
N LEU A 89 8.90 -2.00 -3.74
CA LEU A 89 9.35 -1.65 -5.09
C LEU A 89 8.27 -0.84 -5.84
N TRP A 90 7.01 -1.23 -5.73
CA TRP A 90 5.90 -0.52 -6.36
C TRP A 90 5.75 0.89 -5.80
N VAL A 91 5.79 1.06 -4.47
CA VAL A 91 5.75 2.38 -3.82
C VAL A 91 6.92 3.23 -4.27
N THR A 92 8.13 2.67 -4.29
CA THR A 92 9.34 3.37 -4.74
C THR A 92 9.18 3.91 -6.17
N ARG A 93 8.63 3.09 -7.07
CA ARG A 93 8.38 3.46 -8.47
C ARG A 93 7.32 4.54 -8.64
N HIS A 94 6.31 4.59 -7.75
CA HIS A 94 5.15 5.48 -7.91
C HIS A 94 5.09 6.60 -6.87
N GLN A 95 6.14 6.79 -6.07
CA GLN A 95 6.15 7.66 -4.89
C GLN A 95 5.68 9.09 -5.17
N ALA A 96 6.04 9.68 -6.32
CA ALA A 96 5.65 11.05 -6.67
C ALA A 96 4.13 11.18 -6.80
N ARG A 97 3.52 10.34 -7.65
CA ARG A 97 2.06 10.29 -7.83
C ARG A 97 1.33 9.95 -6.53
N LEU A 98 1.88 9.02 -5.73
CA LEU A 98 1.27 8.65 -4.45
C LEU A 98 1.23 9.83 -3.49
N ARG A 99 2.29 10.65 -3.41
CA ARG A 99 2.30 11.86 -2.59
C ARG A 99 1.29 12.90 -3.09
N GLU A 100 1.17 13.09 -4.41
CA GLU A 100 0.16 13.98 -4.98
C GLU A 100 -1.27 13.53 -4.65
N ASP A 101 -1.56 12.23 -4.79
CA ASP A 101 -2.86 11.66 -4.44
C ASP A 101 -3.15 11.82 -2.94
N VAL A 102 -2.16 11.57 -2.07
CA VAL A 102 -2.28 11.77 -0.61
C VAL A 102 -2.53 13.24 -0.28
N ALA A 103 -1.81 14.18 -0.91
CA ALA A 103 -2.02 15.60 -0.69
C ALA A 103 -3.45 16.05 -1.04
N LYS A 104 -4.02 15.54 -2.15
CA LYS A 104 -5.43 15.80 -2.52
C LYS A 104 -6.40 15.29 -1.46
N ILE A 105 -6.15 14.10 -0.92
CA ILE A 105 -6.97 13.51 0.15
C ILE A 105 -6.86 14.32 1.43
N THR A 106 -5.65 14.70 1.83
CA THR A 106 -5.42 15.49 3.05
C THR A 106 -6.13 16.83 2.95
N ALA A 107 -5.96 17.57 1.84
CA ALA A 107 -6.63 18.85 1.63
C ALA A 107 -8.17 18.74 1.68
N TRP A 108 -8.74 17.71 1.05
CA TRP A 108 -10.18 17.47 1.11
C TRP A 108 -10.66 17.15 2.54
N ARG A 109 -9.92 16.30 3.27
CA ARG A 109 -10.25 15.96 4.67
C ARG A 109 -10.16 17.17 5.58
N GLU A 110 -9.19 18.05 5.36
CA GLU A 110 -9.04 19.31 6.12
C GLU A 110 -10.21 20.25 5.85
N ALA A 111 -10.61 20.43 4.59
CA ALA A 111 -11.77 21.24 4.22
C ALA A 111 -13.07 20.70 4.87
N VAL A 112 -13.30 19.40 4.80
CA VAL A 112 -14.46 18.74 5.43
C VAL A 112 -14.41 18.81 6.96
N ARG A 113 -13.21 18.72 7.57
CA ARG A 113 -13.04 18.85 9.02
C ARG A 113 -13.33 20.27 9.50
N ALA A 114 -12.88 21.28 8.75
CA ALA A 114 -13.13 22.68 9.05
C ALA A 114 -14.62 23.03 8.95
N ASN A 115 -15.33 22.43 8.00
CA ASN A 115 -16.77 22.58 7.87
C ASN A 115 -17.42 21.27 7.41
N ARG A 116 -18.07 20.55 8.33
CA ARG A 116 -18.74 19.28 8.00
C ARG A 116 -19.85 19.45 6.95
N LEU A 117 -20.52 20.60 6.91
CA LEU A 117 -21.55 20.90 5.90
C LEU A 117 -20.93 21.09 4.50
N ALA A 118 -19.64 21.44 4.42
CA ALA A 118 -18.94 21.55 3.14
C ALA A 118 -18.77 20.19 2.45
N LYS A 119 -18.90 19.06 3.15
CA LYS A 119 -18.85 17.72 2.53
C LYS A 119 -19.88 17.58 1.40
N ALA A 120 -21.07 18.13 1.57
CA ALA A 120 -22.13 18.06 0.55
C ALA A 120 -21.78 18.83 -0.73
N ASN A 121 -20.89 19.82 -0.64
CA ASN A 121 -20.54 20.74 -1.73
C ASN A 121 -19.08 20.62 -2.18
N THR A 122 -18.31 19.69 -1.61
CA THR A 122 -16.88 19.50 -1.92
C THR A 122 -16.69 18.08 -2.44
N GLU A 123 -16.44 17.97 -3.74
CA GLU A 123 -16.24 16.69 -4.39
C GLU A 123 -15.02 15.96 -3.79
N PRO A 124 -15.15 14.68 -3.40
CA PRO A 124 -14.01 13.90 -2.95
C PRO A 124 -13.01 13.70 -4.09
N PRO A 125 -11.70 13.62 -3.79
CA PRO A 125 -10.68 13.46 -4.83
C PRO A 125 -10.78 12.11 -5.57
N PHE A 126 -11.45 11.12 -4.97
CA PHE A 126 -11.68 9.81 -5.56
C PHE A 126 -13.12 9.34 -5.31
N GLY A 127 -13.75 8.76 -6.33
CA GLY A 127 -15.20 8.51 -6.33
C GLY A 127 -15.73 7.58 -5.23
N TRP A 128 -14.90 6.75 -4.60
CA TRP A 128 -15.33 5.85 -3.52
C TRP A 128 -15.34 6.51 -2.13
N MET A 129 -14.84 7.75 -1.99
CA MET A 129 -14.67 8.44 -0.70
C MET A 129 -15.88 9.29 -0.27
N GLY A 130 -16.94 9.34 -1.09
CA GLY A 130 -18.17 10.11 -0.86
C GLY A 130 -19.06 9.53 0.23
#